data_AF-A0A5K1EH07-F1
#
_entry.id   AF-A0A5K1EH07-F1
#
_cell.length_a   1.000
_cell.length_b   1.000
_cell.length_c   1.000
_cell.angle_alpha   90.00
_cell.angle_beta   90.00
_cell.angle_gamma   90.00
#
_symmetry.space_group_name_H-M   'P 1'
#
loop_
_entity.id
_entity.type
_entity.pdbx_description
1 polymer ?
#
loop_
_entity_poly.entity_id
_entity_poly.type
_entity_poly.pdbx_seq_one_letter_code
_entity_poly.pdbx_strand_id
1 'polypeptide(L)' 'QSFVKLADSYDRGEIPWEKFSSMVKEIHSNRIGAPSLRQTNSSFPRYEDSFYANPYPDCICNDKSRNSRKIVEQQVQR' A
#
# COMPACT_ATOMS: atom_id res chain seq x y z
N GLN A 1 -17.15 14.10 -9.69
CA GLN A 1 -15.83 14.24 -10.35
C GLN A 1 -15.08 12.92 -10.27
N SER A 2 -14.23 12.60 -11.25
CA SER A 2 -13.30 11.46 -11.17
C SER A 2 -11.99 11.92 -10.52
N PHE A 3 -11.56 11.25 -9.45
CA PHE A 3 -10.27 11.53 -8.79
C PHE A 3 -9.09 11.44 -9.77
N VAL A 4 -9.12 10.51 -10.72
CA VAL A 4 -8.05 10.32 -11.71
C VAL A 4 -7.83 11.60 -12.51
N LYS A 5 -8.90 12.21 -13.04
CA LYS A 5 -8.78 13.45 -13.82
C LYS A 5 -8.22 14.62 -12.99
N LEU A 6 -8.55 14.66 -11.70
CA LEU A 6 -8.05 15.67 -10.78
C LEU A 6 -6.55 15.50 -10.52
N ALA A 7 -6.08 14.25 -10.37
CA ALA A 7 -4.67 13.92 -10.26
C ALA A 7 -3.92 14.30 -11.55
N ASP A 8 -4.45 13.92 -12.72
CA ASP A 8 -3.82 14.25 -14.00
C ASP A 8 -3.65 15.77 -14.19
N SER A 9 -4.64 16.58 -13.78
CA SER A 9 -4.55 18.04 -13.84
C SER A 9 -3.53 18.64 -12.86
N TYR A 10 -3.36 18.03 -11.68
CA TYR A 10 -2.30 18.44 -10.76
C TYR A 10 -0.92 18.08 -11.31
N ASP A 11 -0.74 16.88 -11.87
CA ASP A 11 0.52 16.42 -12.46
C ASP A 11 0.93 17.27 -13.67
N ARG A 12 -0.04 17.76 -14.46
CA ARG A 12 0.20 18.73 -15.54
C ARG A 12 0.48 20.15 -15.05
N GLY A 13 0.40 20.43 -13.75
CA GLY A 13 0.61 21.75 -13.17
C GLY A 13 -0.52 22.75 -13.42
N GLU A 14 -1.71 22.29 -13.84
CA GLU A 14 -2.86 23.15 -14.15
C GLU A 14 -3.50 23.74 -12.89
N ILE A 15 -3.30 23.09 -11.75
CA ILE A 15 -3.85 23.51 -10.46
C ILE A 15 -2.77 23.49 -9.38
N PRO A 16 -2.79 24.45 -8.43
CA PRO A 16 -1.88 24.44 -7.30
C PRO A 16 -2.28 23.35 -6.28
N TRP A 17 -1.30 22.95 -5.46
CA TRP A 17 -1.47 21.93 -4.42
C TRP A 17 -2.68 22.18 -3.52
N GLU A 18 -2.94 23.42 -3.12
CA GLU A 18 -4.06 23.72 -2.20
C GLU A 18 -5.43 23.48 -2.82
N LYS A 19 -5.54 23.70 -4.12
CA LYS A 19 -6.78 23.43 -4.84
C LYS A 19 -6.98 21.93 -5.01
N PHE A 20 -5.91 21.21 -5.36
CA PHE A 20 -5.93 19.75 -5.44
C PHE A 20 -6.31 19.11 -4.10
N SER A 21 -5.62 19.47 -3.02
CA SER A 21 -5.81 18.87 -1.70
C SER A 21 -7.21 19.12 -1.14
N SER A 22 -7.77 20.32 -1.36
CA SER A 22 -9.15 20.64 -0.97
C SER A 22 -10.17 19.78 -1.73
N MET A 23 -10.04 19.66 -3.06
CA MET A 23 -10.95 18.84 -3.87
C MET A 23 -10.85 17.34 -3.53
N VAL A 24 -9.64 16.83 -3.24
CA VAL A 24 -9.47 15.42 -2.82
C VAL A 24 -10.21 15.15 -1.51
N LYS A 25 -10.11 16.06 -0.53
CA LYS A 25 -10.83 15.96 0.75
C LYS A 25 -12.35 16.00 0.55
N GLU A 26 -12.84 16.84 -0.35
CA GLU A 26 -14.27 16.92 -0.67
C GLU A 26 -14.78 15.61 -1.30
N ILE A 27 -14.07 15.08 -2.30
CA ILE A 27 -14.40 13.81 -2.97
C ILE A 27 -14.44 12.64 -1.98
N HIS A 28 -13.57 12.65 -0.97
CA HIS A 28 -13.44 11.57 0.02
C HIS A 28 -14.17 11.86 1.34
N SER A 29 -14.92 12.96 1.44
CA SER A 29 -15.59 13.39 2.68
C SER A 29 -16.46 12.29 3.30
N ASN A 30 -17.12 11.47 2.47
CA ASN A 30 -17.99 10.38 2.90
C ASN A 30 -17.40 8.98 2.66
N ARG A 31 -16.12 8.87 2.26
CA ARG A 31 -15.46 7.58 2.07
C ARG A 31 -14.73 7.18 3.35
N ILE A 32 -15.31 6.25 4.08
CA ILE A 32 -14.73 5.70 5.30
C ILE A 32 -13.71 4.64 4.90
N GLY A 33 -12.46 5.07 4.69
CA GLY A 33 -11.28 4.18 4.67
C GLY A 33 -10.75 3.86 6.07
N ALA A 34 -11.50 4.26 7.11
CA ALA A 34 -11.10 4.02 8.49
C ALA A 34 -11.08 2.52 8.79
N PRO A 35 -10.24 2.09 9.75
CA PRO A 35 -10.27 0.72 10.24
C PRO A 35 -11.69 0.33 10.62
N SER A 36 -12.25 -0.67 9.95
CA SER A 36 -13.51 -1.27 10.33
C SER A 36 -13.24 -2.47 11.22
N LEU A 37 -14.17 -2.75 12.13
CA LEU A 37 -14.11 -4.01 12.88
C LEU A 37 -14.22 -5.17 11.90
N ARG A 38 -13.31 -6.14 12.04
CA ARG A 38 -13.33 -7.36 11.23
C ARG A 38 -14.65 -8.07 11.49
N GLN A 39 -15.47 -8.23 10.46
CA GLN A 39 -16.68 -9.05 10.57
C GLN A 39 -16.28 -10.53 10.46
N THR A 40 -16.42 -11.25 11.57
CA THR A 40 -16.31 -12.71 11.58
C THR A 40 -17.60 -13.30 11.00
N ASN A 41 -17.63 -13.56 9.69
CA ASN A 41 -18.73 -14.31 9.09
C ASN A 41 -18.39 -15.80 9.14
N SER A 42 -19.04 -16.55 10.03
CA SER A 42 -18.84 -18.00 10.18
C SER A 42 -19.30 -18.81 8.96
N SER A 43 -20.26 -18.29 8.20
CA SER A 43 -20.78 -18.95 6.99
C SER A 43 -19.91 -18.71 5.75
N PHE A 44 -19.13 -17.62 5.75
CA PHE A 44 -18.25 -17.24 4.63
C PHE A 44 -16.91 -16.73 5.15
N PRO A 45 -16.03 -17.62 5.63
CA PRO A 45 -14.68 -17.22 5.99
C PRO A 45 -13.97 -16.64 4.75
N ARG A 46 -13.34 -15.48 4.89
CA ARG A 46 -12.42 -15.00 3.85
C ARG A 46 -11.20 -15.89 3.87
N TYR A 47 -10.96 -16.60 2.77
CA TYR A 47 -9.70 -17.29 2.55
C TYR A 47 -8.63 -16.24 2.26
N GLU A 48 -7.45 -16.41 2.85
CA GLU A 48 -6.29 -15.63 2.47
C GLU A 48 -5.94 -16.04 1.03
N ASP A 49 -5.92 -15.05 0.13
CA ASP A 49 -5.34 -15.28 -1.19
C ASP A 49 -3.91 -15.77 -0.96
N SER A 50 -3.53 -16.86 -1.63
CA SER A 50 -2.17 -17.38 -1.51
C SER A 50 -1.21 -16.29 -1.95
N PHE A 51 -0.57 -15.64 -0.97
CA PHE A 51 0.36 -14.56 -1.25
C PHE A 51 1.41 -15.09 -2.22
N TYR A 52 1.64 -14.36 -3.29
CA TYR A 52 2.78 -14.58 -4.16
C TYR A 52 4.02 -14.55 -3.28
N ALA A 53 4.62 -15.72 -3.05
CA ALA A 53 5.91 -15.79 -2.39
C ALA A 53 6.88 -15.05 -3.30
N ASN A 54 7.34 -13.88 -2.87
CA ASN A 54 8.32 -13.11 -3.60
C ASN A 54 9.49 -14.06 -3.96
N PRO A 55 9.73 -14.35 -5.24
CA PRO A 55 10.72 -15.35 -5.66
C PRO A 55 12.15 -14.90 -5.36
N TYR A 56 12.34 -13.63 -4.98
CA TYR A 56 13.59 -13.08 -4.49
C TYR A 56 13.40 -12.65 -3.03
N PRO A 57 13.35 -13.61 -2.07
CA PRO A 57 13.30 -13.27 -0.64
C PRO A 57 14.59 -12.55 -0.20
N ASP A 58 15.67 -12.73 -0.95
CA ASP A 58 16.98 -12.10 -0.73
C ASP A 58 17.10 -10.74 -1.43
N CYS A 59 18.06 -9.92 -0.98
CA CYS A 59 18.39 -8.67 -1.70
C CYS A 59 18.91 -8.98 -3.12
N ILE A 60 18.33 -8.35 -4.13
CA ILE A 60 18.88 -8.27 -5.50
C ILE A 60 20.03 -7.24 -5.53
N CYS A 61 21.03 -7.45 -4.66
CA CYS A 61 22.19 -6.58 -4.54
C CYS A 61 23.31 -7.14 -5.42
N ASN A 62 23.56 -6.55 -6.59
CA ASN A 62 24.61 -7.00 -7.52
C ASN A 62 25.95 -6.28 -7.29
N ASP A 63 26.39 -6.17 -6.03
CA ASP A 63 27.56 -5.38 -5.68
C ASP A 63 28.57 -6.13 -4.81
N LYS A 64 29.85 -6.05 -5.21
CA LYS A 64 30.96 -6.92 -4.73
C LYS A 64 31.52 -6.54 -3.36
N SER A 65 30.87 -5.67 -2.59
CA SER A 65 31.37 -5.13 -1.33
C SER A 65 30.53 -5.60 -0.13
N ARG A 66 30.65 -6.89 0.22
CA ARG A 66 30.07 -7.42 1.46
C ARG A 66 30.85 -6.89 2.67
N ASN A 67 30.22 -6.02 3.46
CA ASN A 67 30.43 -6.01 4.91
C ASN A 67 29.13 -6.44 5.59
N SER A 68 29.27 -7.51 6.38
CA SER A 68 28.24 -8.41 6.87
C SER A 68 27.07 -7.73 7.59
N ARG A 69 25.89 -7.75 6.97
CA ARG A 69 24.64 -7.73 7.73
C ARG A 69 24.32 -9.16 8.15
N LYS A 70 24.76 -9.52 9.36
CA LYS A 70 23.99 -10.47 10.18
C LYS A 70 22.61 -9.82 10.47
N ILE A 71 21.69 -10.61 11.03
CA ILE A 71 20.28 -10.33 11.34
C ILE A 71 19.37 -10.49 10.11
N VAL A 72 18.45 -11.47 10.02
CA VAL A 72 17.61 -12.09 11.05
C VAL A 72 17.38 -13.59 10.69
N GLU A 73 18.07 -14.51 11.36
CA GLU A 73 17.52 -15.85 11.61
C GLU A 73 17.03 -15.85 13.07
N GLN A 74 15.89 -16.50 13.31
CA GLN A 74 15.01 -16.45 14.50
C GLN A 74 13.94 -15.36 14.34
N GLN A 75 12.64 -15.65 14.14
CA GLN A 75 11.86 -16.80 14.59
C GLN A 75 10.72 -17.06 13.57
N VAL A 76 10.87 -18.09 12.75
CA VAL A 76 9.73 -18.89 12.29
C VAL A 76 9.98 -20.29 12.82
N GLN A 77 9.79 -20.45 14.14
CA GLN A 77 9.55 -21.77 14.70
C GLN A 77 8.05 -21.89 14.90
N ARG A 78 7.55 -23.01 14.39
CA ARG A 78 6.17 -23.48 14.40
C ARG A 78 5.53 -23.43 15.78
#